data_AF-A0AAW9CRU8-F1
#
_entry.id   AF-A0AAW9CRU8-F1
#
_cell.length_a   1.000
_cell.length_b   1.000
_cell.length_c   1.000
_cell.angle_alpha   90.00
_cell.angle_beta   90.00
_cell.angle_gamma   90.00
#
_symmetry.space_group_name_H-M   'P 1'
#
loop_
_entity.id
_entity.type
_entity.pdbx_description
1 polymer ?
#
loop_
_entity_poly.entity_id
_entity_poly.type
_entity_poly.pdbx_seq_one_letter_code
_entity_poly.pdbx_strand_id
1 'polypeptide(L)'
;MHLLFRIALMTDHGTWTLASPHGPLAWEPALREPRADRDGLFPIFGDDAPPRGLPNVQLYDAEPLAWDVIHARHWPRAAVRAVDRLASGDGLAASNQRSVEVTRVWQHLTTLLGFPDQPPGDASADTLEALLERAA
;
A
#
# COMPACT_ATOMS: atom_id res chain seq x y z
N MET A 1 -6.66 3.41 17.20
CA MET A 1 -6.43 2.35 16.19
C MET A 1 -5.30 2.80 15.29
N HIS A 2 -4.26 1.99 15.10
CA HIS A 2 -3.19 2.27 14.14
C HIS A 2 -3.32 1.27 12.99
N LEU A 3 -3.54 1.76 11.77
CA LEU A 3 -3.61 0.92 10.58
C LEU A 3 -2.30 1.09 9.82
N LEU A 4 -1.39 0.13 9.97
CA LEU A 4 -0.17 0.06 9.18
C LEU A 4 -0.49 -0.74 7.92
N PHE A 5 -0.59 -0.05 6.78
CA PHE A 5 -0.77 -0.68 5.48
C PHE A 5 0.45 -0.37 4.63
N ARG A 6 1.17 -1.42 4.25
CA ARG A 6 2.31 -1.34 3.35
C ARG A 6 2.32 -2.58 2.48
N ILE A 7 2.54 -2.40 1.18
CA ILE A 7 2.72 -3.50 0.24
C ILE A 7 4.06 -3.30 -0.44
N ALA A 8 4.87 -4.35 -0.49
CA ALA A 8 6.11 -4.39 -1.26
C ALA A 8 6.04 -5.53 -2.28
N LEU A 9 6.39 -5.24 -3.54
CA LEU A 9 6.50 -6.21 -4.62
C LEU A 9 7.94 -6.20 -5.11
N MET A 10 8.66 -7.29 -4.83
CA MET A 10 10.06 -7.44 -5.20
C MET A 10 10.19 -8.18 -6.53
N THR A 11 11.15 -7.73 -7.35
CA THR A 11 11.52 -8.32 -8.63
C THR A 11 13.04 -8.33 -8.76
N ASP A 12 13.58 -9.05 -9.75
CA ASP A 12 15.02 -9.02 -10.09
C ASP A 12 15.52 -7.64 -10.54
N HIS A 13 14.60 -6.73 -10.84
CA HIS A 13 14.90 -5.38 -11.30
C HIS A 13 14.79 -4.32 -10.19
N GLY A 14 14.23 -4.67 -9.04
CA GLY A 14 13.98 -3.75 -7.94
C GLY A 14 12.67 -4.00 -7.21
N THR A 15 12.31 -3.09 -6.33
CA THR A 15 11.16 -3.20 -5.43
C THR A 15 10.20 -2.05 -5.63
N TRP A 16 8.91 -2.39 -5.80
CA TRP A 16 7.81 -1.44 -5.70
C TRP A 16 7.24 -1.44 -4.28
N THR A 17 7.15 -0.27 -3.65
CA THR A 17 6.59 -0.11 -2.31
C THR A 17 5.44 0.89 -2.31
N LEU A 18 4.26 0.47 -1.88
CA LEU A 18 3.16 1.36 -1.52
C LEU A 18 3.23 1.65 -0.02
N ALA A 19 3.64 2.86 0.36
CA ALA A 19 4.02 3.19 1.74
C ALA A 19 2.84 3.36 2.71
N SER A 20 1.65 3.66 2.18
CA SER A 20 0.37 3.88 2.87
C SER A 20 -0.78 3.67 1.87
N PRO A 21 -2.06 3.47 2.27
CA PRO A 21 -3.17 3.23 1.33
C PRO A 21 -3.35 4.32 0.27
N HIS A 22 -2.82 5.53 0.51
CA HIS A 22 -2.92 6.68 -0.38
C HIS A 22 -1.57 7.11 -0.98
N GLY A 23 -0.53 6.29 -0.87
CA GLY A 23 0.80 6.60 -1.36
C GLY A 23 1.77 7.14 -0.30
N PRO A 24 2.99 7.53 -0.72
CA PRO A 24 3.48 7.45 -2.09
C PRO A 24 3.74 6.01 -2.54
N LEU A 25 3.83 5.84 -3.86
CA LEU A 25 4.39 4.64 -4.48
C LEU A 25 5.88 4.90 -4.75
N ALA A 26 6.76 4.01 -4.28
CA ALA A 26 8.19 4.12 -4.46
C ALA A 26 8.71 2.97 -5.33
N TRP A 27 9.62 3.28 -6.25
CA TRP A 27 10.43 2.32 -6.98
C TRP A 27 11.88 2.41 -6.53
N GLU A 28 12.41 1.29 -6.06
CA GLU A 28 13.79 1.13 -5.61
C GLU A 28 14.49 0.16 -6.59
N PRO A 29 15.22 0.65 -7.61
CA PRO A 29 15.86 -0.21 -8.58
C PRO A 29 16.92 -1.10 -7.91
N ALA A 30 17.01 -2.36 -8.34
CA ALA A 30 18.04 -3.26 -7.86
C ALA A 30 19.42 -2.74 -8.26
N LEU A 31 20.36 -2.74 -7.32
CA LEU A 31 21.74 -2.43 -7.61
C LEU A 31 22.31 -3.54 -8.51
N ARG A 32 22.66 -3.19 -9.73
CA ARG A 32 23.34 -4.12 -10.65
C ARG A 32 24.84 -3.87 -10.56
N GLU A 33 25.57 -4.96 -10.35
CA GLU A 33 27.03 -4.95 -10.45
C GLU A 33 27.44 -4.47 -11.85
N PRO A 34 28.29 -3.43 -11.95
CA PRO A 34 28.82 -2.99 -13.24
C PRO A 34 29.57 -4.14 -13.91
N ARG A 35 29.58 -4.16 -15.25
CA ARG A 35 30.43 -5.11 -15.96
C ARG A 35 31.90 -4.75 -15.68
N ALA A 36 32.68 -5.72 -15.19
CA ALA A 36 34.11 -5.56 -15.02
C ALA A 36 34.79 -5.34 -16.39
N ASP A 37 35.85 -4.53 -16.39
CA ASP A 37 36.71 -4.33 -17.54
C ASP A 37 37.60 -5.57 -17.81
N ARG A 38 38.47 -5.47 -18.81
CA ARG A 38 39.40 -6.55 -19.19
C ARG A 38 40.38 -6.95 -18.07
N ASP A 39 40.62 -6.06 -17.12
CA ASP A 39 41.53 -6.24 -16.00
C ASP A 39 40.78 -6.69 -14.73
N GLY A 40 39.46 -6.90 -14.83
CA GLY A 40 38.60 -7.35 -13.73
C GLY A 40 38.19 -6.24 -12.77
N LEU A 41 38.37 -4.97 -13.15
CA LEU A 41 38.03 -3.81 -12.33
C LEU A 41 36.69 -3.21 -12.74
N PHE A 42 35.97 -2.58 -11.79
CA PHE A 42 34.75 -1.85 -12.12
C PHE A 42 35.07 -0.47 -12.67
N PRO A 43 34.71 -0.16 -13.92
CA PRO A 43 34.91 1.16 -14.48
C PRO A 43 34.02 2.16 -13.74
N ILE A 44 34.64 3.14 -13.07
CA ILE A 44 33.97 4.23 -12.36
C ILE A 44 34.00 5.55 -13.15
N PHE A 45 34.82 5.63 -14.20
CA PHE A 45 34.97 6.79 -15.08
C PHE A 45 34.99 6.34 -16.56
N GLY A 46 34.73 7.27 -17.48
CA GLY A 46 34.75 7.02 -18.91
C GLY A 46 33.45 6.41 -19.46
N ASP A 47 33.48 6.00 -20.72
CA ASP A 47 32.31 5.51 -21.46
C ASP A 47 31.80 4.15 -20.96
N ASP A 48 32.66 3.38 -20.28
CA ASP A 48 32.32 2.08 -19.69
C ASP A 48 31.72 2.22 -18.27
N ALA A 49 31.70 3.42 -17.68
CA ALA A 49 31.13 3.64 -16.37
C ALA A 49 29.59 3.42 -16.36
N PRO A 50 29.00 3.03 -15.21
CA PRO A 50 27.56 2.88 -15.09
C PRO A 50 26.79 4.13 -15.55
N PRO A 51 25.57 3.97 -16.10
CA PRO A 51 24.72 5.09 -16.49
C PRO A 51 24.58 6.10 -15.34
N ARG A 52 24.93 7.35 -15.62
CA ARG A 52 24.78 8.44 -14.64
C ARG A 52 23.31 8.85 -14.55
N GLY A 53 22.88 9.22 -13.34
CA GLY A 53 21.57 9.82 -13.11
C GLY A 53 20.42 8.84 -12.87
N LEU A 54 20.69 7.54 -12.70
CA LEU A 54 19.66 6.63 -12.19
C LEU A 54 19.34 6.98 -10.73
N PRO A 55 18.05 7.22 -10.38
CA PRO A 55 17.68 7.53 -9.01
C PRO A 55 17.86 6.29 -8.12
N ASN A 56 18.33 6.48 -6.89
CA ASN A 56 18.36 5.41 -5.89
C ASN A 56 16.95 5.01 -5.42
N VAL A 57 16.02 5.97 -5.44
CA VAL A 57 14.59 5.78 -5.22
C VAL A 57 13.83 6.77 -6.11
N GLN A 58 12.81 6.29 -6.80
CA GLN A 58 11.88 7.12 -7.55
C GLN A 58 10.53 7.11 -6.83
N LEU A 59 10.05 8.30 -6.45
CA LEU A 59 8.71 8.46 -5.89
C LEU A 59 7.72 8.80 -6.99
N TYR A 60 6.54 8.19 -6.89
CA TYR A 60 5.35 8.43 -7.69
C TYR A 60 4.23 8.82 -6.75
N ASP A 61 3.39 9.77 -7.19
CA ASP A 61 2.33 10.37 -6.37
C ASP A 61 2.89 10.87 -5.02
N ALA A 62 4.05 11.55 -5.09
CA ALA A 62 4.82 11.95 -3.92
C ALA A 62 4.19 13.09 -3.12
N GLU A 63 3.24 13.84 -3.71
CA GLU A 63 2.55 14.93 -3.03
C GLU A 63 1.62 14.34 -1.95
N PRO A 64 1.90 14.58 -0.65
CA PRO A 64 1.12 13.99 0.42
C PRO A 64 -0.32 14.51 0.39
N LEU A 65 -1.29 13.59 0.35
CA LEU A 65 -2.69 13.95 0.50
C LEU A 65 -3.01 14.19 1.97
N ALA A 66 -3.56 15.36 2.28
CA ALA A 66 -4.10 15.67 3.59
C ALA A 66 -5.38 14.85 3.87
N TRP A 67 -5.61 14.49 5.13
CA TRP A 67 -6.73 13.63 5.54
C TRP A 67 -8.10 14.23 5.24
N ASP A 68 -8.25 15.53 5.37
CA ASP A 68 -9.47 16.26 5.01
C ASP A 68 -9.79 16.11 3.50
N VAL A 69 -8.78 16.18 2.63
CA VAL A 69 -8.91 15.95 1.19
C VAL A 69 -9.22 14.49 0.88
N ILE A 70 -8.64 13.55 1.62
CA ILE A 70 -8.92 12.12 1.46
C ILE A 70 -10.40 11.84 1.78
N HIS A 71 -10.86 12.27 2.96
CA HIS A 71 -12.23 12.06 3.42
C HIS A 71 -13.26 12.80 2.57
N ALA A 72 -13.00 14.06 2.23
CA ALA A 72 -13.97 14.87 1.50
C ALA A 72 -14.04 14.54 0.01
N ARG A 73 -12.96 14.00 -0.59
CA ARG A 73 -12.88 13.84 -2.05
C ARG A 73 -12.51 12.45 -2.52
N HIS A 74 -11.45 11.84 -1.97
CA HIS A 74 -10.91 10.60 -2.54
C HIS A 74 -11.80 9.40 -2.23
N TRP A 75 -12.20 9.23 -0.98
CA TRP A 75 -13.07 8.11 -0.59
C TRP A 75 -14.46 8.19 -1.23
N PRO A 76 -15.16 9.35 -1.22
CA PRO A 76 -16.45 9.46 -1.91
C PRO A 76 -16.34 9.14 -3.41
N ARG A 77 -15.30 9.64 -4.11
CA ARG A 77 -15.08 9.32 -5.53
C ARG A 77 -14.81 7.84 -5.75
N ALA A 78 -14.09 7.18 -4.84
CA ALA A 78 -13.87 5.74 -4.91
C ALA A 78 -15.19 4.96 -4.71
N ALA A 79 -16.03 5.38 -3.77
CA ALA A 79 -17.34 4.79 -3.54
C ALA A 79 -18.27 4.94 -4.77
N VAL A 80 -18.30 6.12 -5.41
CA VAL A 80 -19.06 6.33 -6.65
C VAL A 80 -18.60 5.34 -7.73
N ARG A 81 -17.30 5.23 -7.98
CA ARG A 81 -16.77 4.26 -8.96
C ARG A 81 -17.15 2.81 -8.64
N ALA A 82 -17.20 2.44 -7.36
CA ALA A 82 -17.62 1.11 -6.95
C ALA A 82 -19.11 0.88 -7.22
N VAL A 83 -19.96 1.86 -6.93
CA VAL A 83 -21.41 1.81 -7.19
C VAL A 83 -21.72 1.81 -8.69
N ASP A 84 -21.01 2.62 -9.48
CA ASP A 84 -21.19 2.67 -10.94
C ASP A 84 -20.96 1.28 -11.57
N ARG A 85 -19.98 0.53 -11.06
CA ARG A 85 -19.71 -0.84 -11.51
C ARG A 85 -20.84 -1.82 -11.13
N LEU A 86 -21.50 -1.62 -10.00
CA LEU A 86 -22.68 -2.41 -9.62
C LEU A 86 -23.85 -2.10 -10.55
N ALA A 87 -24.04 -0.83 -10.90
CA ALA A 87 -25.11 -0.38 -11.78
C ALA A 87 -24.89 -0.82 -13.24
N SER A 88 -23.65 -0.76 -13.74
CA SER A 88 -23.32 -1.16 -15.11
C SER A 88 -23.22 -2.69 -15.27
N GLY A 89 -22.90 -3.41 -14.20
CA GLY A 89 -22.66 -4.85 -14.23
C GLY A 89 -21.28 -5.25 -14.78
N ASP A 90 -20.45 -4.29 -15.22
CA ASP A 90 -19.18 -4.55 -15.90
C ASP A 90 -18.17 -5.24 -14.98
N GLY A 91 -17.78 -6.45 -15.35
CA GLY A 91 -16.85 -7.27 -14.57
C GLY A 91 -17.34 -7.58 -13.15
N LEU A 92 -18.64 -7.49 -12.89
CA LEU A 92 -19.23 -7.73 -11.56
C LEU A 92 -19.00 -9.16 -11.09
N ALA A 93 -19.16 -10.14 -11.99
CA ALA A 93 -18.92 -11.55 -11.67
C ALA A 93 -17.48 -11.80 -11.19
N ALA A 94 -16.49 -11.25 -11.92
CA ALA A 94 -15.08 -11.34 -11.54
C ALA A 94 -14.81 -10.65 -10.19
N SER A 95 -15.44 -9.50 -9.95
CA SER A 95 -15.33 -8.78 -8.66
C SER A 95 -15.92 -9.59 -7.51
N ASN A 96 -17.09 -10.19 -7.69
CA ASN A 96 -17.75 -11.00 -6.67
C ASN A 96 -16.94 -12.26 -6.35
N GLN A 97 -16.41 -12.93 -7.38
CA GLN A 97 -15.53 -14.09 -7.20
C GLN A 97 -14.27 -13.72 -6.41
N ARG A 98 -13.61 -12.62 -6.79
CA ARG A 98 -12.45 -12.10 -6.05
C ARG A 98 -12.79 -11.81 -4.59
N SER A 99 -13.95 -11.22 -4.29
CA SER A 99 -14.36 -10.94 -2.91
C SER A 99 -14.48 -12.22 -2.08
N VAL A 100 -15.09 -13.28 -2.64
CA VAL A 100 -15.20 -14.59 -1.97
C VAL A 100 -13.82 -15.20 -1.72
N GLU A 101 -12.91 -15.13 -2.68
CA GLU A 101 -11.54 -15.64 -2.55
C GLU A 101 -10.76 -14.89 -1.47
N VAL A 102 -10.83 -13.57 -1.45
CA VAL A 102 -10.20 -12.74 -0.41
C VAL A 102 -10.75 -13.09 0.98
N THR A 103 -12.08 -13.25 1.11
CA THR A 103 -12.69 -13.66 2.38
C THR A 103 -12.18 -15.02 2.86
N ARG A 104 -12.00 -16.00 1.96
CA ARG A 104 -11.44 -17.32 2.32
C ARG A 104 -9.99 -17.22 2.81
N VAL A 105 -9.16 -16.43 2.12
CA VAL A 105 -7.77 -16.20 2.55
C VAL A 105 -7.75 -15.52 3.91
N TRP A 106 -8.60 -14.51 4.13
CA TRP A 106 -8.71 -13.83 5.41
C TRP A 106 -9.09 -14.81 6.54
N GLN A 107 -10.14 -15.61 6.35
CA GLN A 107 -10.56 -16.62 7.32
C GLN A 107 -9.44 -17.60 7.64
N HIS A 108 -8.72 -18.08 6.64
CA HIS A 108 -7.59 -18.98 6.81
C HIS A 108 -6.43 -18.33 7.60
N LEU A 109 -6.09 -17.08 7.31
CA LEU A 109 -5.06 -16.37 8.06
C LEU A 109 -5.48 -16.17 9.52
N THR A 110 -6.74 -15.81 9.77
CA THR A 110 -7.24 -15.61 11.14
C THR A 110 -7.33 -16.90 11.93
N THR A 111 -7.54 -18.07 11.31
CA THR A 111 -7.49 -19.35 12.05
C THR A 111 -6.06 -19.70 12.46
N LEU A 112 -5.05 -19.31 11.67
CA LEU A 112 -3.63 -19.51 12.00
C LEU A 112 -3.14 -18.53 13.07
N LEU A 113 -3.57 -17.26 13.00
CA LEU A 113 -3.14 -16.21 13.92
C LEU A 113 -3.93 -16.19 15.23
N GLY A 114 -5.15 -16.73 15.25
CA GLY A 114 -6.07 -16.63 16.37
C GLY A 114 -6.81 -15.28 16.41
N PHE A 115 -7.58 -15.06 17.48
CA PHE A 115 -8.24 -13.79 17.71
C PHE A 115 -7.25 -12.75 18.25
N PRO A 116 -7.34 -11.48 17.83
CA PRO A 116 -6.52 -10.43 18.42
C PRO A 116 -6.83 -10.31 19.90
N ASP A 117 -5.80 -10.02 20.70
CA ASP A 117 -5.98 -9.68 22.10
C ASP A 117 -6.95 -8.51 22.23
N GLN A 118 -7.80 -8.54 23.25
CA GLN A 118 -8.61 -7.37 23.57
C GLN A 118 -7.66 -6.20 23.85
N PRO A 119 -7.85 -5.04 23.19
CA PRO A 119 -7.02 -3.88 23.47
C PRO A 119 -7.13 -3.54 24.96
N PRO A 120 -6.04 -3.14 25.62
CA PRO A 120 -6.12 -2.67 27.01
C PRO A 120 -6.98 -1.43 27.05
N GLY A 121 -8.22 -1.56 27.52
CA GLY A 121 -9.20 -0.49 27.55
C GLY A 121 -10.60 -0.99 27.88
N ASP A 122 -11.05 -0.61 29.07
CA ASP A 122 -12.37 -0.71 29.67
C ASP A 122 -13.38 0.28 29.09
N ALA A 123 -13.29 0.58 27.79
CA ALA A 123 -14.40 1.22 27.09
C ALA A 123 -15.51 0.18 26.85
N SER A 124 -16.13 -0.26 27.94
CA SER A 124 -17.43 -0.92 27.87
C SER A 124 -18.39 0.00 27.12
N ALA A 125 -19.33 -0.57 26.37
CA ALA A 125 -20.33 0.19 25.64
C ALA A 125 -21.01 1.27 26.52
N ASP A 126 -21.12 1.00 27.82
CA ASP A 126 -21.68 1.87 28.87
C ASP A 126 -20.93 3.19 29.06
N THR A 127 -19.67 3.30 28.64
CA THR A 127 -18.85 4.53 28.75
C THR A 127 -18.80 5.36 27.46
N LEU A 128 -19.29 4.80 26.35
CA LEU A 128 -19.20 5.43 25.03
C LEU A 128 -20.16 6.62 24.91
N GLU A 129 -21.37 6.49 25.46
CA GLU A 129 -22.41 7.52 25.41
C GLU A 129 -21.99 8.80 26.17
N ALA A 130 -21.48 8.65 27.39
CA ALA A 130 -20.99 9.78 28.19
C ALA A 130 -19.76 10.49 27.57
N LEU A 131 -18.91 9.76 26.84
CA LEU A 131 -17.78 10.35 26.12
C LEU A 131 -18.22 11.15 24.89
N LEU A 132 -19.26 10.70 24.20
CA LEU A 132 -19.84 11.40 23.05
C LEU A 132 -20.58 12.67 23.47
N GLU A 133 -21.34 12.63 24.58
CA GLU A 133 -22.02 13.81 25.13
C GLU A 133 -21.05 14.91 25.55
N ARG A 134 -19.86 14.55 26.06
CA ARG A 134 -18.83 15.53 26.47
C ARG A 134 -18.10 16.20 25.29
N ALA A 135 -18.26 15.65 24.09
CA ALA A 135 -17.62 16.15 22.87
C ALA A 135 -18.54 17.01 21.99
N ALA A 136 -19.84 17.10 22.35
CA ALA A 136 -20.85 17.95 21.73
C ALA A 136 -20.97 19.31 22.45
#